data_AF-A0A948H0J9-F1
#
_entry.id   AF-A0A948H0J9-F1
#
_cell.length_a   1.000
_cell.length_b   1.000
_cell.length_c   1.000
_cell.angle_alpha   90.00
_cell.angle_beta   90.00
_cell.angle_gamma   90.00
#
_symmetry.space_group_name_H-M   'P 1'
#
loop_
_entity.id
_entity.type
_entity.pdbx_description
1 polymer ?
#
loop_
_entity_poly.entity_id
_entity_poly.type
_entity_poly.pdbx_seq_one_letter_code
_entity_poly.pdbx_strand_id
1 'polypeptide(L)' 'MFSDLFSFLARMTHENLTHQIEYLKVENEILRKRVGRSIRQTPVGRRRLVKFGTPLGKDLKDIITIATYETFLLWVRRY' A
#
# COMPACT_ATOMS: atom_id res chain seq x y z
N MET A 1 33.62 -10.44 -5.67
CA MET A 1 33.25 -11.04 -6.97
C MET A 1 31.79 -11.49 -7.09
N PHE A 2 30.98 -11.56 -6.03
CA PHE A 2 29.53 -11.85 -6.15
C PHE A 2 28.61 -10.63 -5.96
N SER A 3 29.16 -9.47 -5.59
CA SER A 3 28.42 -8.21 -5.37
C SER A 3 27.56 -7.81 -6.57
N ASP A 4 28.08 -8.02 -7.77
CA ASP A 4 27.48 -7.51 -9.00
C ASP A 4 26.29 -8.39 -9.43
N LEU A 5 26.41 -9.71 -9.25
CA LEU A 5 25.32 -10.66 -9.43
C LEU A 5 24.18 -10.40 -8.43
N PHE A 6 24.50 -10.21 -7.15
CA PHE A 6 23.49 -9.92 -6.12
C PHE A 6 22.80 -8.57 -6.37
N SER A 7 23.54 -7.55 -6.79
CA SER A 7 22.97 -6.24 -7.12
C SER A 7 22.06 -6.31 -8.36
N PHE A 8 22.45 -7.09 -9.36
CA PHE A 8 21.66 -7.34 -10.55
C PHE A 8 20.35 -8.09 -10.24
N LEU A 9 20.43 -9.15 -9.45
CA LEU A 9 19.25 -9.90 -8.98
C LEU A 9 18.34 -9.03 -8.11
N ALA A 10 18.91 -8.23 -7.20
CA ALA A 10 18.16 -7.29 -6.38
C ALA A 10 17.43 -6.25 -7.23
N ARG A 11 18.08 -5.74 -8.29
CA ARG A 11 17.45 -4.81 -9.23
C ARG A 11 16.31 -5.46 -10.02
N MET A 12 16.52 -6.64 -10.59
CA MET A 12 15.47 -7.36 -11.32
C MET A 12 14.26 -7.68 -10.44
N THR A 13 14.51 -8.13 -9.21
CA THR A 13 13.43 -8.41 -8.25
C THR A 13 12.69 -7.13 -7.86
N HIS A 14 13.39 -6.02 -7.66
CA HIS A 14 12.78 -4.73 -7.36
C HIS A 14 11.94 -4.18 -8.53
N GLU A 15 12.41 -4.32 -9.77
CA GLU A 15 11.67 -3.94 -10.98
C GLU A 15 10.37 -4.76 -11.11
N ASN A 16 10.46 -6.09 -10.92
CA ASN A 16 9.27 -6.96 -10.96
C ASN A 16 8.27 -6.64 -9.83
N LEU A 17 8.76 -6.40 -8.61
CA LEU A 17 7.90 -6.00 -7.49
C LEU A 17 7.21 -4.65 -7.74
N THR A 18 7.91 -3.69 -8.36
CA THR A 18 7.34 -2.40 -8.73
C THR A 18 6.19 -2.57 -9.71
N HIS A 19 6.38 -3.35 -10.78
CA HIS A 19 5.30 -3.64 -11.74
C HIS A 19 4.11 -4.34 -11.11
N GLN A 20 4.33 -5.27 -10.18
CA GLN A 20 3.25 -5.92 -9.44
C GLN A 20 2.46 -4.94 -8.57
N ILE A 21 3.14 -4.00 -7.90
CA ILE A 21 2.47 -2.94 -7.12
C ILE A 21 1.66 -2.03 -8.02
N GLU A 22 2.20 -1.63 -9.17
CA GLU A 22 1.48 -0.81 -10.16
C GLU A 22 0.22 -1.49 -10.67
N TYR A 23 0.34 -2.77 -11.03
CA TYR A 23 -0.81 -3.59 -11.44
C TYR A 23 -1.88 -3.65 -10.36
N LEU A 24 -1.49 -3.95 -9.11
CA LEU A 24 -2.42 -4.03 -7.98
C LEU A 24 -3.06 -2.66 -7.66
N LYS A 25 -2.37 -1.55 -7.90
CA LYS A 25 -2.96 -0.20 -7.76
C LYS A 25 -4.07 0.02 -8.79
N VAL A 26 -3.81 -0.31 -10.06
CA VAL A 26 -4.79 -0.19 -11.15
C VAL A 26 -5.99 -1.10 -10.91
N GLU A 27 -5.75 -2.36 -10.54
CA GLU A 27 -6.82 -3.31 -10.23
C GLU A 27 -7.67 -2.82 -9.04
N ASN A 28 -7.04 -2.33 -7.97
CA ASN A 28 -7.75 -1.74 -6.84
C ASN A 28 -8.60 -0.53 -7.24
N GLU A 29 -8.16 0.30 -8.18
CA GLU A 29 -8.95 1.42 -8.71
C GLU A 29 -10.18 0.93 -9.47
N ILE A 30 -10.03 -0.06 -10.34
CA ILE A 30 -11.13 -0.68 -11.10
C ILE A 30 -12.15 -1.32 -10.15
N LEU A 31 -11.68 -2.06 -9.15
CA LEU A 31 -12.53 -2.69 -8.14
C LEU A 31 -13.31 -1.65 -7.34
N ARG A 32 -12.68 -0.54 -6.95
CA ARG A 32 -13.36 0.56 -6.24
C ARG A 32 -14.45 1.21 -7.07
N LYS A 33 -14.21 1.44 -8.36
CA LYS A 33 -15.24 1.96 -9.29
C LYS A 33 -16.47 1.06 -9.34
N ARG A 34 -16.30 -0.25 -9.15
CA ARG A 34 -17.40 -1.24 -9.15
C ARG A 34 -18.13 -1.36 -7.81
N VAL A 35 -17.46 -1.15 -6.68
CA VAL A 35 -18.03 -1.35 -5.33
C VAL A 35 -18.94 -0.18 -4.87
N GLY A 36 -18.94 0.96 -5.57
CA GLY A 36 -19.79 2.11 -5.27
C GLY A 36 -19.15 3.17 -4.36
N ARG A 37 -19.84 4.32 -4.17
CA ARG A 37 -19.27 5.57 -3.61
C ARG A 37 -18.75 5.52 -2.17
N SER A 38 -19.13 4.54 -1.36
CA SER A 38 -18.77 4.54 0.07
C SER A 38 -18.55 3.14 0.60
N ILE A 39 -17.28 2.69 0.58
CA ILE A 39 -16.85 1.54 1.37
C ILE A 39 -16.87 1.98 2.83
N ARG A 40 -17.96 1.68 3.54
CA ARG A 40 -18.10 1.94 4.97
C ARG A 40 -16.96 1.21 5.69
N GLN A 41 -15.98 1.96 6.19
CA GLN A 41 -14.77 1.40 6.79
C GLN A 41 -15.12 0.60 8.04
N THR A 42 -15.06 -0.73 7.96
CA THR A 42 -15.28 -1.61 9.12
C THR A 42 -14.12 -1.45 10.12
N PRO A 43 -14.36 -1.55 11.43
CA PRO A 43 -13.29 -1.49 12.44
C PRO A 43 -12.19 -2.54 12.24
N VAL A 44 -12.54 -3.68 11.64
CA VAL A 44 -11.59 -4.74 11.26
C VAL A 44 -10.70 -4.30 10.09
N GLY A 45 -11.30 -3.67 9.07
CA GLY A 45 -10.57 -3.09 7.95
C GLY A 45 -9.57 -2.03 8.39
N ARG A 46 -9.98 -1.11 9.27
CA ARG A 46 -9.09 -0.06 9.82
C ARG A 46 -7.88 -0.65 10.54
N ARG A 47 -8.06 -1.68 11.38
CA ARG A 47 -6.95 -2.37 12.06
C ARG A 47 -5.96 -3.00 11.08
N ARG A 48 -6.46 -3.65 10.02
CA ARG A 48 -5.59 -4.21 8.99
C ARG A 48 -4.80 -3.13 8.26
N LEU A 49 -5.47 -2.03 7.89
CA LEU A 49 -4.80 -0.90 7.24
C LEU A 49 -3.71 -0.31 8.13
N VAL A 50 -3.96 -0.11 9.43
CA VAL A 50 -2.94 0.35 10.39
C VAL A 50 -1.78 -0.63 10.46
N LYS A 51 -2.05 -1.93 10.62
CA LYS A 51 -0.99 -2.96 10.71
C LYS A 51 -0.04 -2.96 9.51
N PHE A 52 -0.56 -2.84 8.29
CA PHE A 52 0.24 -2.85 7.08
C PHE A 52 0.76 -1.46 6.67
N GLY A 53 0.09 -0.39 7.10
CA GLY A 53 0.45 0.99 6.78
C GLY A 53 1.54 1.57 7.68
N THR A 54 1.62 1.17 8.96
CA THR A 54 2.66 1.65 9.89
C THR A 54 4.09 1.43 9.38
N PRO A 55 4.49 0.25 8.86
CA PRO A 55 5.85 0.04 8.36
C PRO A 55 6.17 0.84 7.08
N LEU A 56 5.15 1.29 6.33
CA LEU A 56 5.33 2.11 5.12
C LEU A 56 5.60 3.59 5.45
N GLY A 57 5.35 4.03 6.69
CA GLY A 57 5.73 5.35 7.17
C GLY A 57 5.20 6.52 6.33
N LYS A 58 6.12 7.36 5.83
CA LYS A 58 5.79 8.54 5.03
C LYS A 58 5.40 8.20 3.59
N ASP A 59 5.96 7.12 3.04
CA ASP A 59 5.73 6.66 1.66
C ASP A 59 4.29 6.20 1.46
N LEU A 60 3.60 5.86 2.56
CA LEU A 60 2.17 5.56 2.55
C LEU A 60 1.33 6.73 2.00
N LYS A 61 1.79 7.99 2.14
CA LYS A 61 1.07 9.18 1.67
C LYS A 61 0.76 9.12 0.17
N ASP A 62 1.68 8.56 -0.63
CA ASP A 62 1.56 8.52 -2.09
C ASP A 62 0.78 7.27 -2.57
N ILE A 63 0.49 6.34 -1.66
CA ILE A 63 -0.16 5.06 -1.97
C ILE A 63 -1.57 4.99 -1.36
N ILE A 64 -1.80 5.68 -0.25
CA ILE A 64 -3.05 5.59 0.50
C ILE A 64 -4.18 6.29 -0.26
N THR A 65 -5.11 5.47 -0.72
CA THR A 65 -6.28 5.90 -1.50
C THR A 65 -7.60 5.59 -0.81
N ILE A 66 -7.55 4.82 0.29
CA ILE A 66 -8.76 4.37 1.02
C ILE A 66 -9.21 5.42 2.05
N ALA A 67 -8.26 6.12 2.66
CA ALA A 67 -8.49 7.17 3.64
C ALA A 67 -7.47 8.28 3.44
N THR A 68 -7.76 9.50 3.89
CA THR A 68 -6.73 10.53 3.91
C THR A 68 -5.60 10.11 4.85
N TYR A 69 -4.37 10.50 4.51
CA TYR A 69 -3.19 10.22 5.34
C TYR A 69 -3.38 10.70 6.79
N GLU A 70 -4.03 11.85 6.97
CA GLU A 70 -4.40 12.38 8.29
C GLU A 70 -5.36 11.47 9.06
N THR A 71 -6.40 10.95 8.39
CA THR A 71 -7.34 10.00 9.00
C THR A 71 -6.63 8.72 9.41
N PHE A 72 -5.68 8.26 8.60
CA PHE A 72 -4.85 7.11 8.92
C PHE A 72 -3.98 7.37 10.16
N LEU A 73 -3.31 8.52 10.25
CA LEU A 73 -2.55 8.91 11.44
C LEU A 73 -3.41 8.97 12.70
N LEU A 74 -4.66 9.45 12.59
CA LEU A 74 -5.62 9.42 13.69
C LEU A 74 -5.97 7.98 14.12
N TRP A 75 -5.98 7.02 13.20
CA TRP A 75 -6.16 5.61 13.56
C TRP A 75 -4.92 5.03 14.23
N VAL A 76 -3.73 5.32 13.72
CA VAL A 76 -2.46 4.88 14.33
C VAL A 76 -2.35 5.38 15.78
N ARG A 77 -2.82 6.60 16.08
CA ARG A 77 -2.81 7.13 17.45
C ARG A 77 -3.82 6.48 18.41
N ARG A 78 -4.86 5.82 17.87
CA ARG A 78 -5.93 5.18 18.67
C ARG A 78 -5.68 3.70 18.94
N TYR A 79 -4.72 3.08 18.23
CA TYR A 79 -4.31 1.70 18.40
C TYR A 79 -2.95 1.64 19.07
#